data_AF-A0A976FCY9-F1
#
_entry.id   AF-A0A976FCY9-F1
#
_cell.length_a   1.000
_cell.length_b   1.000
_cell.length_c   1.000
_cell.angle_alpha   90.00
_cell.angle_beta   90.00
_cell.angle_gamma   90.00
#
_symmetry.space_group_name_H-M   'P 1'
#
loop_
_entity.id
_entity.type
_entity.pdbx_description
1 polymer ?
#
loop_
_entity_poly.entity_id
_entity_poly.type
_entity_poly.pdbx_seq_one_letter_code
_entity_poly.pdbx_strand_id
1 'polypeptide(L)'
;MLLDVAFPKSLVTAPHLFRRSNEDVADEFLKISDIDDVKNGIVLFKPLKYAFDHFHISFVRDNTGDFCLKLFDPNIRNTRLTDMVIDSSRNKKVLDATHI
;
A
#
# COMPACT_ATOMS: atom_id res chain seq x y z
N MET A 1 -10.00 1.93 -7.14
CA MET A 1 -10.23 1.94 -5.67
C MET A 1 -11.35 0.96 -5.39
N LEU A 2 -11.22 0.12 -4.36
CA LEU A 2 -12.24 -0.88 -3.99
C LEU A 2 -13.49 -0.28 -3.32
N LEU A 3 -13.46 1.02 -3.10
CA LEU A 3 -14.56 1.79 -2.59
C LEU A 3 -15.20 2.42 -3.83
N ASP A 4 -16.42 2.00 -4.18
CA ASP A 4 -17.23 2.59 -5.26
C ASP A 4 -17.74 3.99 -4.86
N VAL A 5 -16.86 4.77 -4.23
CA VAL A 5 -17.12 6.10 -3.67
C VAL A 5 -15.88 6.97 -3.87
N ALA A 6 -16.12 8.26 -4.09
CA ALA A 6 -15.05 9.25 -4.17
C ALA A 6 -14.29 9.29 -2.83
N PHE A 7 -12.99 9.05 -2.87
CA PHE A 7 -12.14 9.08 -1.70
C PHE A 7 -11.24 10.33 -1.73
N PRO A 8 -11.04 11.06 -0.60
CA PRO A 8 -10.26 12.29 -0.60
C PRO A 8 -8.83 12.08 -1.09
N LYS A 9 -8.39 12.87 -2.09
CA LYS A 9 -7.01 12.85 -2.61
C LYS A 9 -5.98 13.04 -1.50
N SER A 10 -6.31 13.83 -0.47
CA SER A 10 -5.45 14.09 0.69
C SER A 10 -5.13 12.83 1.51
N LEU A 11 -5.95 11.79 1.41
CA LEU A 11 -5.84 10.55 2.19
C LEU A 11 -5.27 9.37 1.39
N VAL A 12 -4.95 9.55 0.10
CA VAL A 12 -4.36 8.50 -0.75
C VAL A 12 -2.95 8.84 -1.21
N THR A 13 -2.19 7.81 -1.52
CA THR A 13 -0.89 7.88 -2.17
C THR A 13 -0.87 6.93 -3.35
N ALA A 14 0.09 7.11 -4.26
CA ALA A 14 0.32 6.22 -5.39
C ALA A 14 1.71 5.58 -5.27
N PRO A 15 1.94 4.64 -4.33
CA PRO A 15 3.20 3.91 -4.28
C PRO A 15 3.36 3.02 -5.52
N HIS A 16 4.62 2.73 -5.86
CA HIS A 16 4.94 1.70 -6.83
C HIS A 16 4.66 0.31 -6.25
N LEU A 17 4.10 -0.59 -7.07
CA LEU A 17 3.94 -2.02 -6.77
C LEU A 17 5.32 -2.67 -6.66
N PHE A 18 6.21 -2.34 -7.60
CA PHE A 18 7.60 -2.73 -7.57
C PHE A 18 8.49 -1.52 -7.35
N ARG A 19 9.30 -1.58 -6.29
CA ARG A 19 10.08 -0.43 -5.83
C ARG A 19 11.19 -0.09 -6.81
N ARG A 20 11.49 1.20 -6.93
CA ARG A 20 12.65 1.71 -7.67
C ARG A 20 13.98 1.13 -7.21
N SER A 21 14.10 0.75 -5.93
CA SER A 21 15.29 0.06 -5.41
C SER A 21 15.56 -1.29 -6.07
N ASN A 22 14.60 -1.84 -6.80
CA ASN A 22 14.65 -3.14 -7.45
C ASN A 22 14.59 -2.99 -8.99
N GLU A 23 14.75 -1.78 -9.52
CA GLU A 23 14.62 -1.51 -10.97
C GLU A 23 15.54 -2.41 -11.82
N ASP A 24 16.71 -2.75 -11.30
CA ASP A 24 17.70 -3.65 -11.90
C ASP A 24 17.17 -5.06 -12.19
N VAL A 25 16.17 -5.51 -11.43
CA VAL A 25 15.54 -6.84 -11.58
C VAL A 25 14.09 -6.75 -12.07
N ALA A 26 13.57 -5.54 -12.30
CA ALA A 26 12.15 -5.33 -12.64
C ALA A 26 11.78 -5.91 -14.02
N ASP A 27 12.62 -5.67 -15.03
CA ASP A 27 12.37 -6.16 -16.38
C ASP A 27 12.47 -7.69 -16.46
N GLU A 28 13.49 -8.27 -15.80
CA GLU A 28 13.74 -9.72 -15.82
C GLU A 28 12.57 -10.52 -15.22
N PHE A 29 12.07 -10.14 -14.05
CA PHE A 29 11.07 -10.93 -13.33
C PHE A 29 9.63 -10.54 -13.66
N LEU A 30 9.37 -9.27 -13.95
CA LEU A 30 8.02 -8.73 -14.05
C LEU A 30 7.70 -8.14 -15.41
N LYS A 31 8.68 -8.06 -16.33
CA LYS A 31 8.55 -7.44 -17.65
C LYS A 31 8.09 -5.98 -17.56
N ILE A 32 8.56 -5.29 -16.51
CA ILE A 32 8.37 -3.85 -16.32
C ILE A 32 9.65 -3.19 -16.80
N SER A 33 9.63 -2.68 -18.04
CA SER A 33 10.76 -2.01 -18.66
C SER A 33 10.90 -0.54 -18.26
N ASP A 34 9.82 0.05 -17.76
CA ASP A 34 9.78 1.41 -17.21
C ASP A 34 9.24 1.34 -15.78
N ILE A 35 10.10 1.63 -14.81
CA ILE A 35 9.73 1.60 -13.38
C ILE A 35 8.64 2.65 -13.05
N ASP A 36 8.56 3.72 -13.84
CA ASP A 36 7.59 4.80 -13.71
C ASP A 36 6.30 4.54 -14.54
N ASP A 37 6.14 3.35 -15.15
CA ASP A 37 4.89 2.95 -15.81
C ASP A 37 3.72 3.08 -14.82
N VAL A 38 2.65 3.76 -15.24
CA VAL A 38 1.42 3.93 -14.45
C VAL A 38 0.80 2.60 -14.00
N LYS A 39 1.06 1.50 -14.73
CA LYS A 39 0.65 0.13 -14.37
C LYS A 39 1.45 -0.44 -13.20
N ASN A 40 2.64 0.09 -12.93
CA ASN A 40 3.41 -0.21 -11.72
C ASN A 40 2.92 0.63 -10.52
N GLY A 41 1.84 1.40 -10.64
CA GLY A 41 1.25 2.17 -9.55
C GLY A 41 0.02 1.50 -8.94
N ILE A 42 -0.20 1.71 -7.64
CA ILE A 42 -1.48 1.40 -6.98
C ILE A 42 -1.97 2.60 -6.18
N VAL A 43 -3.26 2.93 -6.26
CA VAL A 43 -3.86 3.94 -5.38
C VAL A 43 -4.11 3.31 -4.02
N LEU A 44 -3.37 3.75 -3.01
CA LEU A 44 -3.37 3.19 -1.67
C LEU A 44 -3.79 4.22 -0.63
N PHE A 45 -4.61 3.80 0.34
CA PHE A 45 -4.93 4.60 1.51
C PHE A 45 -3.65 4.84 2.34
N LYS A 46 -3.29 6.11 2.59
CA LYS A 46 -1.99 6.49 3.18
C LYS A 46 -1.62 5.72 4.45
N PRO A 47 -2.52 5.47 5.42
CA PRO A 47 -2.19 4.70 6.62
C PRO A 47 -1.74 3.26 6.36
N LEU A 48 -2.06 2.67 5.20
CA LEU A 48 -1.61 1.33 4.84
C LEU A 48 -0.21 1.33 4.20
N LYS A 49 0.32 2.51 3.82
CA LYS A 49 1.58 2.63 3.08
C LYS A 49 2.73 1.94 3.82
N TYR A 50 2.85 2.13 5.13
CA TYR A 50 3.93 1.52 5.90
C TYR A 50 3.91 0.00 5.82
N ALA A 51 2.76 -0.62 6.08
CA ALA A 51 2.62 -2.07 6.03
C ALA A 51 2.86 -2.63 4.63
N PHE A 52 2.39 -1.92 3.59
CA PHE A 52 2.61 -2.30 2.19
C PHE A 52 4.09 -2.20 1.80
N ASP A 53 4.74 -1.09 2.14
CA ASP A 53 6.15 -0.85 1.87
C ASP A 53 7.05 -1.90 2.53
N HIS A 54 6.77 -2.29 3.76
CA HIS A 54 7.61 -3.25 4.48
C HIS A 54 7.24 -4.71 4.19
N PHE A 55 6.48 -4.98 3.12
CA PHE A 55 6.03 -6.32 2.73
C PHE A 55 5.25 -7.08 3.82
N HIS A 56 4.65 -6.37 4.79
CA HIS A 56 3.80 -6.99 5.80
C HIS A 56 2.44 -7.39 5.21
N ILE A 57 1.97 -6.64 4.21
CA ILE A 57 0.76 -6.91 3.45
C ILE A 57 1.05 -6.81 1.94
N SER A 58 0.24 -7.49 1.14
CA SER A 58 0.09 -7.20 -0.29
C SER A 58 -1.37 -7.44 -0.68
N PHE A 59 -1.66 -7.35 -1.96
CA PHE A 59 -2.98 -7.63 -2.50
C PHE A 59 -2.90 -8.77 -3.50
N VAL A 60 -3.88 -9.65 -3.46
CA VAL A 60 -4.01 -10.77 -4.38
C VAL A 60 -5.38 -10.72 -5.01
N ARG A 61 -5.47 -11.19 -6.25
CA ARG A 61 -6.76 -11.47 -6.86
C ARG A 61 -7.08 -12.93 -6.60
N ASP A 62 -8.24 -13.22 -6.04
CA ASP A 62 -8.67 -14.60 -5.86
C ASP A 62 -9.34 -15.14 -7.13
N ASN A 63 -9.85 -16.38 -7.04
CA ASN A 63 -10.45 -17.08 -8.16
C ASN A 63 -11.83 -16.53 -8.56
N THR A 64 -12.48 -15.72 -7.71
CA THR A 64 -13.74 -15.02 -8.05
C THR A 64 -13.46 -13.70 -8.75
N GLY A 65 -12.19 -13.27 -8.78
CA GLY A 65 -11.78 -12.00 -9.35
C GLY A 65 -11.79 -10.87 -8.32
N ASP A 66 -12.07 -11.19 -7.05
CA ASP A 66 -12.08 -10.25 -5.96
C ASP A 66 -10.66 -9.91 -5.52
N PHE A 67 -10.48 -8.66 -5.12
CA PHE A 67 -9.18 -8.14 -4.72
C PHE A 67 -9.07 -8.21 -3.19
N CYS A 68 -8.28 -9.16 -2.73
CA CYS A 68 -8.14 -9.53 -1.33
C CYS A 68 -6.82 -9.02 -0.77
N LEU A 69 -6.86 -8.48 0.45
CA LEU A 69 -5.64 -8.18 1.20
C LEU A 69 -5.04 -9.47 1.72
N LYS A 70 -3.76 -9.70 1.41
CA LYS A 70 -2.96 -10.82 1.90
C LYS A 70 -1.99 -10.35 2.98
N LEU A 71 -2.06 -11.00 4.13
CA LEU A 71 -1.13 -10.82 5.23
C LEU A 71 0.10 -11.72 5.01
N PHE A 72 1.30 -11.15 5.09
CA PHE A 72 2.57 -11.89 5.01
C PHE A 72 3.26 -11.98 6.37
N ASP A 73 3.15 -10.93 7.19
CA ASP A 73 3.67 -10.95 8.55
C ASP A 73 2.58 -11.41 9.55
N PRO A 74 2.68 -12.61 10.12
CA PRO A 74 1.68 -13.11 11.06
C PRO A 74 1.67 -12.34 12.39
N ASN A 75 2.75 -11.64 12.75
CA ASN A 75 2.87 -10.94 14.03
C ASN A 75 1.94 -9.72 14.12
N ILE A 76 1.53 -9.17 12.98
CA ILE A 76 0.68 -7.99 12.91
C ILE A 76 -0.81 -8.33 12.81
N ARG A 77 -1.19 -9.62 12.93
CA ARG A 77 -2.59 -10.08 12.78
C ARG A 77 -3.58 -9.38 13.71
N ASN A 78 -3.15 -9.06 14.93
CA ASN A 78 -3.97 -8.36 15.92
C ASN A 78 -3.62 -6.86 16.02
N THR A 79 -2.83 -6.35 15.06
CA THR A 79 -2.42 -4.95 14.99
C THR A 79 -3.28 -4.22 13.96
N ARG A 80 -3.78 -3.04 14.31
CA ARG A 80 -4.42 -2.18 13.32
C ARG A 80 -3.35 -1.65 12.38
N LEU A 81 -3.48 -1.93 11.07
CA LEU A 81 -2.51 -1.48 10.06
C LEU A 81 -2.30 0.04 10.06
N THR A 82 -3.34 0.80 10.42
CA THR A 82 -3.30 2.27 10.59
C THR A 82 -2.37 2.73 11.71
N ASP A 83 -2.15 1.88 12.71
CA ASP A 83 -1.38 2.23 13.90
C ASP A 83 0.12 1.93 13.68
N MET A 84 0.46 1.14 12.66
CA MET A 84 1.86 0.81 12.32
C MET A 84 2.67 2.02 11.84
N VAL A 85 2.00 3.05 11.32
CA VAL A 85 2.62 4.34 10.95
C VAL A 85 3.05 5.13 12.20
N ILE A 86 2.36 4.93 13.32
CA ILE A 86 2.56 5.67 14.56
C ILE A 86 3.83 5.17 15.29
N ASP A 87 4.20 3.90 15.11
CA ASP A 87 5.28 3.28 15.89
C ASP A 87 6.69 3.64 15.38
N SER A 88 6.84 3.91 14.08
CA SER A 88 8.12 4.34 13.47
C SER A 88 8.36 5.85 13.55
N SER A 89 7.35 6.62 13.98
CA SER A 89 7.46 8.07 14.13
C SER A 89 6.76 8.52 15.40
N ARG A 90 7.51 8.72 16.48
CA ARG A 90 7.13 9.70 17.52
C ARG A 90 7.10 11.11 16.92
N ASN A 91 6.20 11.40 15.98
CA ASN A 91 5.64 12.72 15.71
C ASN A 91 4.44 12.67 14.74
N LYS A 92 3.26 12.96 15.31
CA LYS A 92 1.94 13.25 14.73
C LYS A 92 1.09 12.07 14.23
N LYS A 93 0.06 11.80 15.05
CA LYS A 93 -1.17 11.08 14.66
C LYS A 93 -1.76 11.72 13.40
N VAL A 94 -1.85 10.94 12.32
CA VAL A 94 -2.47 11.35 11.05
C VAL A 94 -4.01 11.50 11.16
N LEU A 95 -4.59 11.20 12.33
CA LEU A 95 -6.04 11.19 12.55
C LEU A 95 -6.63 12.50 13.14
N ASP A 96 -5.81 13.53 13.41
CA ASP A 96 -6.33 14.85 13.87
C ASP A 96 -6.96 15.69 12.75
N ALA A 97 -7.12 15.16 11.53
CA ALA A 97 -7.72 15.88 10.40
C ALA A 97 -9.24 15.62 10.22
N THR A 98 -9.90 14.94 11.15
CA THR A 98 -11.37 14.79 11.17
C THR A 98 -11.98 15.71 12.22
N HIS A 99 -11.94 17.01 11.93
CA HIS A 99 -12.88 18.00 12.44
C HIS A 99 -13.54 18.67 11.24
N ILE A 100 -14.53 17.97 10.65
CA ILE A 100 -15.67 18.55 9.93
C ILE A 100 -16.87 17.71 10.32
#